data_AF-A0A0H3I6Z4-F1
#
_entry.id   AF-A0A0H3I6Z4-F1
#
_cell.length_a   1.000
_cell.length_b   1.000
_cell.length_c   1.000
_cell.angle_alpha   90.00
_cell.angle_beta   90.00
_cell.angle_gamma   90.00
#
_symmetry.space_group_name_H-M   'P 1'
#
loop_
_entity.id
_entity.type
_entity.pdbx_description
1 polymer ?
#
loop_
_entity_poly.entity_id
_entity_poly.type
_entity_poly.pdbx_seq_one_letter_code
_entity_poly.pdbx_strand_id
1 'polypeptide(L)'
;MSKNLPVLLSSPSTTNFPATVNTEIEFLSQARKLLDSGFPDHALLDIWNAAIHNLRRRIEAYGLDLFLSAIKDDSGRKKYDKDGETINERWSGVDDLVLISGATKLGVLHKKAGKSLEMINWMRNHASPAHASDSKVEIEDVFALALMLQKNLFESEMPDPGHSPSGLFEPIKKSELSIESIDLLKDQIRAFKQGDIRITFGFLLDLITKGENPAYVNASKLFEQA
;
A
#
# COMPACT_ATOMS: atom_id res chain seq x y z
N MET A 1 -22.45 -22.96 -12.59
CA MET A 1 -20.99 -22.83 -12.56
C MET A 1 -20.53 -22.64 -11.11
N SER A 2 -20.34 -23.73 -10.35
CA SER A 2 -19.72 -23.65 -9.03
C SER A 2 -18.55 -24.62 -8.99
N LYS A 3 -17.38 -24.12 -8.55
CA LYS A 3 -16.59 -24.81 -7.52
C LYS A 3 -15.37 -24.07 -7.00
N ASN A 4 -14.87 -23.02 -7.67
CA ASN A 4 -13.73 -22.26 -7.14
C ASN A 4 -14.06 -20.77 -7.06
N LEU A 5 -14.89 -20.40 -6.09
CA LEU A 5 -15.01 -19.01 -5.65
C LEU A 5 -13.66 -18.57 -5.05
N PRO A 6 -13.26 -17.30 -5.19
CA PRO A 6 -12.13 -16.78 -4.44
C PRO A 6 -12.32 -17.06 -2.94
N VAL A 7 -11.31 -17.65 -2.30
CA VAL A 7 -11.29 -17.91 -0.85
C VAL A 7 -11.55 -16.63 -0.06
N LEU A 8 -11.13 -15.50 -0.62
CA LEU A 8 -11.39 -14.16 -0.10
C LEU A 8 -12.88 -13.87 0.13
N LEU A 9 -13.76 -14.45 -0.67
CA LEU A 9 -15.21 -14.26 -0.58
C LEU A 9 -15.92 -15.46 0.04
N SER A 10 -15.38 -16.67 -0.08
CA SER A 10 -16.04 -17.88 0.47
C SER A 10 -15.71 -18.13 1.94
N SER A 11 -14.52 -17.74 2.39
CA SER A 11 -14.07 -17.95 3.78
C SER A 11 -13.05 -16.89 4.22
N PRO A 12 -13.43 -15.59 4.23
CA PRO A 12 -12.57 -14.55 4.77
C PRO A 12 -12.33 -14.79 6.26
N SER A 13 -11.07 -15.02 6.64
CA SER A 13 -10.67 -15.21 8.03
C SER A 13 -9.21 -14.83 8.21
N THR A 14 -8.81 -14.51 9.44
CA THR A 14 -7.41 -14.27 9.79
C THR A 14 -6.56 -15.54 9.66
N THR A 15 -7.17 -16.73 9.70
CA THR A 15 -6.48 -17.99 9.43
C THR A 15 -6.07 -18.10 7.97
N ASN A 16 -6.96 -17.74 7.04
CA ASN A 16 -6.67 -17.79 5.61
C ASN A 16 -5.87 -16.58 5.12
N PHE A 17 -6.05 -15.43 5.77
CA PHE A 17 -5.39 -14.16 5.42
C PHE A 17 -4.84 -13.50 6.70
N PRO A 18 -3.68 -13.96 7.22
CA PRO A 18 -3.11 -13.45 8.47
C PRO A 18 -2.82 -11.95 8.48
N ALA A 19 -2.65 -11.35 7.30
CA ALA A 19 -2.45 -9.91 7.14
C ALA A 19 -3.75 -9.08 7.29
N THR A 20 -4.92 -9.72 7.44
CA THR A 20 -6.22 -9.03 7.58
C THR A 20 -6.60 -8.78 9.04
N VAL A 21 -7.50 -7.82 9.25
CA VAL A 21 -8.12 -7.53 10.56
C VAL A 21 -9.63 -7.68 10.49
N ASN A 22 -10.31 -7.71 11.64
CA ASN A 22 -11.75 -7.95 11.73
C ASN A 22 -12.58 -7.03 10.83
N THR A 23 -12.28 -5.73 10.80
CA THR A 23 -12.98 -4.76 9.94
C THR A 23 -12.91 -5.13 8.46
N GLU A 24 -11.78 -5.65 7.98
CA GLU A 24 -11.63 -6.08 6.59
C GLU A 24 -12.40 -7.38 6.33
N ILE A 25 -12.39 -8.29 7.30
CA ILE A 25 -13.18 -9.54 7.23
C ILE A 25 -14.68 -9.25 7.22
N GLU A 26 -15.13 -8.27 8.00
CA GLU A 26 -16.54 -7.83 8.02
C GLU A 26 -16.97 -7.32 6.65
N PHE A 27 -16.19 -6.44 6.02
CA PHE A 27 -16.44 -5.99 4.65
C PHE A 27 -16.46 -7.15 3.65
N LEU A 28 -15.46 -8.04 3.68
CA LEU A 28 -15.40 -9.18 2.76
C LEU A 28 -16.57 -10.17 2.95
N SER A 29 -16.98 -10.38 4.21
CA SER A 29 -18.13 -11.22 4.54
C SER A 29 -19.44 -10.58 4.08
N GLN A 30 -19.55 -9.27 4.18
CA GLN A 30 -20.70 -8.52 3.67
C GLN A 30 -20.75 -8.54 2.14
N ALA A 31 -19.61 -8.37 1.46
CA ALA A 31 -19.51 -8.50 0.02
C ALA A 31 -20.05 -9.84 -0.48
N ARG A 32 -19.75 -10.93 0.24
CA ARG A 32 -20.29 -12.25 -0.08
C ARG A 32 -21.81 -12.31 0.03
N LYS A 33 -22.40 -11.79 1.11
CA LYS A 33 -23.85 -11.73 1.31
C LYS A 33 -24.55 -10.92 0.21
N LEU A 34 -23.93 -9.81 -0.21
CA LEU A 34 -24.44 -8.96 -1.28
C LEU A 34 -24.42 -9.67 -2.63
N LEU A 35 -23.35 -10.40 -2.95
CA LEU A 35 -23.30 -11.24 -4.16
C LEU A 35 -24.39 -12.31 -4.16
N ASP A 36 -24.56 -13.01 -3.03
CA ASP A 36 -25.60 -14.03 -2.89
C ASP A 36 -27.02 -13.43 -3.01
N SER A 37 -27.16 -12.14 -2.73
CA SER A 37 -28.41 -11.38 -2.87
C SER A 37 -28.58 -10.70 -4.23
N GLY A 38 -27.62 -10.85 -5.16
CA GLY A 38 -27.69 -10.29 -6.50
C GLY A 38 -27.25 -8.81 -6.63
N PHE A 39 -26.45 -8.30 -5.69
CA PHE A 39 -25.93 -6.92 -5.69
C PHE A 39 -24.39 -6.87 -5.90
N PRO A 40 -23.90 -7.16 -7.13
CA PRO A 40 -22.47 -7.22 -7.41
C PRO A 40 -21.74 -5.87 -7.28
N ASP A 41 -22.40 -4.78 -7.61
CA ASP A 41 -21.90 -3.41 -7.45
C ASP A 41 -21.61 -3.05 -5.98
N HIS A 42 -22.54 -3.39 -5.08
CA HIS A 42 -22.38 -3.18 -3.64
C HIS A 42 -21.30 -4.10 -3.08
N ALA A 43 -21.22 -5.34 -3.56
CA ALA A 43 -20.15 -6.25 -3.15
C ALA A 43 -18.77 -5.74 -3.56
N LEU A 44 -18.65 -5.13 -4.74
CA LEU A 44 -17.40 -4.54 -5.21
C LEU A 44 -16.99 -3.33 -4.34
N LEU A 45 -17.96 -2.56 -3.84
CA LEU A 45 -17.71 -1.48 -2.89
C LEU A 45 -17.14 -2.00 -1.58
N ASP A 46 -17.68 -3.09 -1.03
CA ASP A 46 -17.16 -3.69 0.19
C ASP A 46 -15.76 -4.30 0.02
N ILE A 47 -15.49 -4.97 -1.11
CA ILE A 47 -14.14 -5.46 -1.45
C ILE A 47 -13.14 -4.31 -1.50
N TRP A 48 -13.52 -3.18 -2.09
CA TRP A 48 -12.70 -1.98 -2.08
C TRP A 48 -12.45 -1.45 -0.69
N ASN A 49 -13.48 -1.34 0.14
CA ASN A 49 -13.34 -0.81 1.50
C ASN A 49 -12.35 -1.66 2.30
N ALA A 50 -12.44 -3.00 2.18
CA ALA A 50 -11.46 -3.92 2.76
C ALA A 50 -10.05 -3.68 2.21
N ALA A 51 -9.90 -3.55 0.89
CA ALA A 51 -8.60 -3.40 0.25
C ALA A 51 -7.92 -2.06 0.59
N ILE A 52 -8.67 -0.95 0.60
CA ILE A 52 -8.17 0.37 0.97
C ILE A 52 -7.78 0.42 2.45
N HIS A 53 -8.63 -0.14 3.33
CA HIS A 53 -8.29 -0.23 4.75
C HIS A 53 -7.00 -1.03 4.98
N ASN A 54 -6.86 -2.17 4.29
CA ASN A 54 -5.66 -2.99 4.34
C ASN A 54 -4.43 -2.22 3.84
N LEU A 55 -4.57 -1.49 2.74
CA LEU A 55 -3.49 -0.72 2.12
C LEU A 55 -2.99 0.43 3.02
N ARG A 56 -3.91 1.13 3.68
CA ARG A 56 -3.58 2.17 4.67
C ARG A 56 -2.71 1.61 5.80
N ARG A 57 -3.08 0.46 6.36
CA ARG A 57 -2.27 -0.23 7.40
C ARG A 57 -0.90 -0.65 6.88
N ARG A 58 -0.83 -1.15 5.65
CA ARG A 58 0.45 -1.55 5.03
C ARG A 58 1.39 -0.37 4.89
N ILE A 59 0.89 0.80 4.52
CA ILE A 59 1.73 1.99 4.40
C ILE A 59 2.18 2.49 5.78
N GLU A 60 1.31 2.50 6.78
CA GLU A 60 1.71 2.84 8.15
C GLU A 60 2.81 1.90 8.67
N ALA A 61 2.70 0.60 8.38
CA ALA A 61 3.73 -0.39 8.74
C ALA A 61 5.03 -0.23 7.92
N TYR A 62 4.92 0.12 6.63
CA TYR A 62 6.09 0.29 5.76
C TYR A 62 6.84 1.60 6.03
N GLY A 63 6.16 2.67 6.41
CA GLY A 63 6.79 3.95 6.70
C GLY A 63 6.09 5.09 5.98
N LEU A 64 5.42 5.94 6.77
CA LEU A 64 4.64 7.07 6.26
C LEU A 64 5.50 8.12 5.56
N ASP A 65 6.68 8.44 6.10
CA ASP A 65 7.56 9.46 5.52
C ASP A 65 8.01 9.11 4.11
N LEU A 66 8.29 7.81 3.87
CA LEU A 66 8.58 7.27 2.55
C LEU A 66 7.42 7.48 1.59
N PHE A 67 6.21 7.18 2.06
CA PHE A 67 5.00 7.35 1.27
C PHE A 67 4.74 8.81 0.92
N LEU A 68 4.78 9.72 1.89
CA LEU A 68 4.56 11.15 1.67
C LEU A 68 5.59 11.73 0.68
N SER A 69 6.84 11.29 0.76
CA SER A 69 7.87 11.66 -0.20
C SER A 69 7.58 11.13 -1.61
N ALA A 70 7.08 9.89 -1.73
CA ALA A 70 6.78 9.26 -3.03
C ALA A 70 5.57 9.86 -3.76
N ILE A 71 4.66 10.50 -3.03
CA ILE A 71 3.46 11.16 -3.58
C ILE A 71 3.59 12.68 -3.65
N LYS A 72 4.74 13.27 -3.27
CA LYS A 72 4.91 14.72 -3.15
C LYS A 72 4.50 15.48 -4.42
N ASP A 73 4.76 14.89 -5.59
CA ASP A 73 4.48 15.46 -6.91
C ASP A 73 3.17 14.97 -7.54
N ASP A 74 2.43 14.07 -6.87
CA ASP A 74 1.15 13.54 -7.39
C ASP A 74 0.04 14.59 -7.28
N SER A 75 -0.91 14.57 -8.21
CA SER A 75 -2.14 15.37 -8.10
C SER A 75 -3.12 14.74 -7.10
N GLY A 76 -3.98 15.56 -6.52
CA GLY A 76 -4.99 15.11 -5.54
C GLY A 76 -4.67 15.49 -4.10
N ARG A 77 -5.55 15.08 -3.18
CA ARG A 77 -5.42 15.29 -1.74
C ARG A 77 -4.38 14.32 -1.17
N LYS A 78 -3.48 14.85 -0.35
CA LYS A 78 -2.29 14.15 0.16
C LYS A 78 -2.06 14.38 1.66
N LYS A 79 -3.03 15.00 2.33
CA LYS A 79 -2.89 15.43 3.72
C LYS A 79 -3.24 14.25 4.63
N TYR A 80 -2.21 13.61 5.14
CA TYR A 80 -2.35 12.65 6.23
C TYR A 80 -2.47 13.40 7.57
N ASP A 81 -3.42 12.99 8.40
CA ASP A 81 -3.59 13.51 9.75
C ASP A 81 -2.90 12.58 10.76
N LYS A 82 -1.80 13.04 11.34
CA LYS A 82 -1.03 12.25 12.32
C LYS A 82 -1.73 12.14 13.68
N ASP A 83 -2.65 13.05 13.98
CA ASP A 83 -3.31 13.15 15.28
C ASP A 83 -4.68 12.43 15.27
N GLY A 84 -5.08 11.85 14.14
CA GLY A 84 -6.31 11.07 14.02
C GLY A 84 -6.26 9.76 14.83
N GLU A 85 -7.33 9.49 15.58
CA GLU A 85 -7.41 8.33 16.49
C GLU A 85 -7.60 7.04 15.68
N THR A 86 -8.44 7.09 14.66
CA THR A 86 -8.73 5.95 13.78
C THR A 86 -7.95 6.04 12.47
N ILE A 87 -7.72 4.89 11.84
CA ILE A 87 -7.11 4.84 10.51
C ILE A 87 -7.92 5.63 9.46
N ASN A 88 -9.25 5.67 9.59
CA ASN A 88 -10.07 6.41 8.65
C ASN A 88 -9.90 7.92 8.80
N GLU A 89 -9.76 8.42 10.03
CA GLU A 89 -9.49 9.83 10.30
C GLU A 89 -8.12 10.23 9.77
N ARG A 90 -7.07 9.45 10.07
CA ARG A 90 -5.70 9.72 9.63
C ARG A 90 -5.57 9.82 8.11
N TRP A 91 -6.33 9.00 7.38
CA TRP A 91 -6.27 8.93 5.92
C TRP A 91 -7.35 9.75 5.19
N SER A 92 -8.25 10.43 5.92
CA SER A 92 -9.40 11.14 5.35
C SER A 92 -9.03 12.24 4.32
N GLY A 93 -7.85 12.85 4.49
CA GLY A 93 -7.30 13.87 3.61
C GLY A 93 -6.39 13.35 2.49
N VAL A 94 -6.33 12.04 2.28
CA VAL A 94 -5.57 11.40 1.20
C VAL A 94 -6.54 10.76 0.21
N ASP A 95 -6.40 11.07 -1.07
CA ASP A 95 -7.22 10.43 -2.11
C ASP A 95 -6.82 8.96 -2.30
N ASP A 96 -7.80 8.06 -2.42
CA ASP A 96 -7.54 6.63 -2.56
C ASP A 96 -6.72 6.30 -3.83
N LEU A 97 -6.87 7.06 -4.93
CA LEU A 97 -6.01 6.89 -6.11
C LEU A 97 -4.56 7.31 -5.85
N VAL A 98 -4.33 8.33 -5.03
CA VAL A 98 -2.98 8.72 -4.60
C VAL A 98 -2.39 7.65 -3.67
N LEU A 99 -3.20 7.11 -2.77
CA LEU A 99 -2.83 5.97 -1.92
C LEU A 99 -2.37 4.78 -2.77
N ILE A 100 -3.16 4.38 -3.76
CA ILE A 100 -2.86 3.27 -4.67
C ILE A 100 -1.59 3.55 -5.48
N SER A 101 -1.46 4.75 -6.05
CA SER A 101 -0.28 5.18 -6.80
C SER A 101 0.99 5.10 -5.94
N GLY A 102 0.97 5.75 -4.77
CA GLY A 102 2.10 5.79 -3.85
C GLY A 102 2.52 4.40 -3.36
N ALA A 103 1.56 3.59 -2.93
CA ALA A 103 1.86 2.23 -2.49
C ALA A 103 2.44 1.35 -3.61
N THR A 104 1.99 1.55 -4.85
CA THR A 104 2.51 0.82 -6.01
C THR A 104 3.94 1.26 -6.36
N LYS A 105 4.23 2.57 -6.29
CA LYS A 105 5.58 3.12 -6.51
C LYS A 105 6.59 2.60 -5.49
N LEU A 106 6.18 2.51 -4.23
CA LEU A 106 7.01 1.97 -3.14
C LEU A 106 7.11 0.43 -3.16
N GLY A 107 6.36 -0.26 -4.02
CA GLY A 107 6.32 -1.72 -4.04
C GLY A 107 5.60 -2.37 -2.86
N VAL A 108 4.99 -1.57 -1.97
CA VAL A 108 4.11 -2.02 -0.88
C VAL A 108 2.87 -2.72 -1.44
N LEU A 109 2.39 -2.24 -2.59
CA LEU A 109 1.29 -2.82 -3.34
C LEU A 109 1.79 -3.42 -4.65
N HIS A 110 1.45 -4.70 -4.88
CA HIS A 110 1.80 -5.33 -6.14
C HIS A 110 1.08 -4.68 -7.32
N LYS A 111 1.78 -4.45 -8.44
CA LYS A 111 1.25 -3.73 -9.62
C LYS A 111 -0.07 -4.28 -10.15
N LYS A 112 -0.25 -5.61 -10.10
CA LYS A 112 -1.52 -6.26 -10.51
C LYS A 112 -2.68 -5.86 -9.59
N ALA A 113 -2.47 -5.83 -8.28
CA ALA A 113 -3.48 -5.37 -7.33
C ALA A 113 -3.78 -3.86 -7.51
N GLY A 114 -2.75 -3.04 -7.74
CA GLY A 114 -2.94 -1.61 -8.05
C GLY A 114 -3.84 -1.39 -9.26
N LYS A 115 -3.61 -2.11 -10.37
CA LYS A 115 -4.47 -2.04 -11.56
C LYS A 115 -5.87 -2.59 -11.32
N SER A 116 -6.02 -3.63 -10.52
CA SER A 116 -7.35 -4.11 -10.10
C SER A 116 -8.10 -3.05 -9.29
N LEU A 117 -7.43 -2.34 -8.37
CA LEU A 117 -8.06 -1.26 -7.61
C LEU A 117 -8.42 -0.07 -8.49
N GLU A 118 -7.55 0.35 -9.42
CA GLU A 118 -7.90 1.39 -10.40
C GLU A 118 -9.17 1.02 -11.20
N MET A 119 -9.29 -0.24 -11.63
CA MET A 119 -10.49 -0.74 -12.30
C MET A 119 -11.73 -0.69 -11.40
N ILE A 120 -11.62 -1.11 -10.14
CA ILE A 120 -12.71 -1.01 -9.16
C ILE A 120 -13.13 0.45 -8.92
N ASN A 121 -12.16 1.37 -8.86
CA ASN A 121 -12.46 2.80 -8.76
C ASN A 121 -13.15 3.34 -10.01
N TRP A 122 -12.79 2.86 -11.20
CA TRP A 122 -13.51 3.24 -12.41
C TRP A 122 -14.94 2.72 -12.38
N MET A 123 -15.13 1.42 -12.07
CA MET A 123 -16.45 0.76 -12.02
C MET A 123 -17.40 1.40 -11.00
N ARG A 124 -16.95 1.74 -9.78
CA ARG A 124 -17.84 2.38 -8.80
C ARG A 124 -18.37 3.75 -9.26
N ASN A 125 -17.57 4.46 -10.07
CA ASN A 125 -17.86 5.83 -10.47
C ASN A 125 -18.65 5.87 -11.80
N HIS A 126 -18.49 4.86 -12.66
CA HIS A 126 -19.04 4.87 -14.02
C HIS A 126 -19.99 3.71 -14.32
N ALA A 127 -20.01 2.66 -13.51
CA ALA A 127 -20.88 1.48 -13.66
C ALA A 127 -21.85 1.31 -12.47
N SER A 128 -22.01 2.37 -11.67
CA SER A 128 -22.97 2.40 -10.56
C SER A 128 -24.39 2.64 -11.08
N PRO A 129 -25.43 2.02 -10.49
CA PRO A 129 -26.83 2.21 -10.86
C PRO A 129 -27.34 3.66 -10.75
N ALA A 130 -26.60 4.53 -10.05
CA ALA A 130 -26.97 5.94 -9.84
C ALA A 130 -26.83 6.83 -11.09
N HIS A 131 -26.17 6.33 -12.15
CA HIS A 131 -26.03 7.03 -13.42
C HIS A 131 -26.57 6.14 -14.55
N ALA A 132 -27.20 6.74 -15.57
CA ALA A 132 -27.60 6.04 -16.78
C ALA A 132 -26.35 5.61 -17.55
N SER A 133 -25.81 4.46 -17.17
CA SER A 133 -24.60 3.86 -17.73
C SER A 133 -24.99 2.58 -18.47
N ASP A 134 -24.48 2.42 -19.69
CA ASP A 134 -24.59 1.18 -20.46
C ASP A 134 -23.69 0.06 -19.91
N SER A 135 -22.86 0.34 -18.90
CA SER A 135 -21.97 -0.62 -18.24
C SER A 135 -22.47 -0.91 -16.83
N LYS A 136 -22.77 -2.18 -16.55
CA LYS A 136 -23.16 -2.68 -15.23
C LYS A 136 -22.04 -3.54 -14.67
N VAL A 137 -21.84 -3.51 -13.36
CA VAL A 137 -20.97 -4.46 -12.67
C VAL A 137 -21.65 -5.83 -12.66
N GLU A 138 -21.00 -6.82 -13.26
CA GLU A 138 -21.48 -8.20 -13.28
C GLU A 138 -20.77 -9.06 -12.21
N ILE A 139 -21.34 -10.22 -11.89
CA ILE A 139 -20.79 -11.11 -10.86
C ILE A 139 -19.39 -11.60 -11.26
N GLU A 140 -19.16 -11.83 -12.55
CA GLU A 140 -17.89 -12.24 -13.11
C GLU A 140 -16.78 -11.19 -12.89
N ASP A 141 -17.12 -9.90 -12.99
CA ASP A 141 -16.18 -8.80 -12.71
C ASP A 141 -15.71 -8.86 -11.26
N VAL A 142 -16.67 -9.06 -10.34
CA VAL A 142 -16.40 -9.14 -8.91
C VAL A 142 -15.50 -10.34 -8.60
N PHE A 143 -15.78 -11.51 -9.17
CA PHE A 143 -14.94 -12.70 -8.95
C PHE A 143 -13.54 -12.55 -9.51
N ALA A 144 -13.39 -11.98 -10.71
CA ALA A 144 -12.09 -11.76 -11.33
C ALA A 144 -11.24 -10.79 -10.48
N LEU A 145 -11.81 -9.66 -10.07
CA LEU A 145 -11.12 -8.64 -9.29
C LEU A 145 -10.82 -9.15 -7.86
N ALA A 146 -11.75 -9.87 -7.24
CA ALA A 146 -11.53 -10.49 -5.93
C ALA A 146 -10.39 -11.52 -5.97
N LEU A 147 -10.32 -12.36 -7.00
CA LEU A 147 -9.21 -13.32 -7.15
C LEU A 147 -7.87 -12.61 -7.32
N MET A 148 -7.84 -11.53 -8.12
CA MET A 148 -6.64 -10.74 -8.32
C MET A 148 -6.16 -10.08 -7.02
N LEU A 149 -7.07 -9.47 -6.26
CA LEU A 149 -6.74 -8.88 -4.96
C LEU A 149 -6.35 -9.94 -3.92
N GLN A 150 -7.01 -11.10 -3.92
CA GLN A 150 -6.63 -12.21 -3.05
C GLN A 150 -5.15 -12.56 -3.23
N LYS A 151 -4.73 -12.83 -4.48
CA LYS A 151 -3.37 -13.27 -4.79
C LYS A 151 -2.30 -12.19 -4.63
N ASN A 152 -2.66 -10.92 -4.77
CA ASN A 152 -1.69 -9.84 -4.91
C ASN A 152 -1.78 -8.76 -3.81
N LEU A 153 -2.70 -8.90 -2.86
CA LEU A 153 -2.85 -8.01 -1.70
C LEU A 153 -3.11 -8.79 -0.41
N PHE A 154 -4.13 -9.65 -0.37
CA PHE A 154 -4.57 -10.26 0.89
C PHE A 154 -3.75 -11.48 1.32
N GLU A 155 -3.22 -12.27 0.38
CA GLU A 155 -2.28 -13.36 0.68
C GLU A 155 -0.85 -12.86 0.92
N SER A 156 -0.55 -11.59 0.58
CA SER A 156 0.78 -11.01 0.81
C SER A 156 0.99 -10.70 2.29
N GLU A 157 2.18 -10.97 2.80
CA GLU A 157 2.55 -10.63 4.18
C GLU A 157 2.51 -9.11 4.41
N MET A 158 2.22 -8.68 5.64
CA MET A 158 2.36 -7.27 6.01
C MET A 158 3.83 -6.84 5.90
N PRO A 159 4.11 -5.59 5.48
CA PRO A 159 5.45 -5.06 5.60
C PRO A 159 5.93 -5.14 7.05
N ASP A 160 7.14 -5.65 7.26
CA ASP A 160 7.79 -5.63 8.56
C ASP A 160 8.42 -4.23 8.76
N PRO A 161 7.98 -3.45 9.76
CA PRO A 161 8.56 -2.14 10.04
C PRO A 161 10.08 -2.17 10.23
N GLY A 162 10.63 -3.27 10.76
CA GLY A 162 12.08 -3.44 10.97
C GLY A 162 12.89 -3.67 9.69
N HIS A 163 12.23 -4.07 8.60
CA HIS A 163 12.86 -4.30 7.30
C HIS A 163 12.55 -3.18 6.28
N SER A 164 11.88 -2.12 6.72
CA SER A 164 11.67 -0.93 5.91
C SER A 164 12.95 -0.08 5.84
N PRO A 165 13.27 0.49 4.67
CA PRO A 165 14.31 1.52 4.54
C PRO A 165 14.12 2.75 5.43
N SER A 166 12.88 3.02 5.90
CA SER A 166 12.56 4.24 6.66
C SER A 166 13.39 4.38 7.94
N GLY A 167 13.72 3.27 8.59
CA GLY A 167 14.55 3.26 9.80
C GLY A 167 15.96 3.83 9.60
N LEU A 168 16.47 3.82 8.36
CA LEU A 168 17.79 4.36 8.03
C LEU A 168 17.78 5.90 7.93
N PHE A 169 16.62 6.51 7.69
CA PHE A 169 16.56 7.89 7.21
C PHE A 169 16.82 8.92 8.30
N GLU A 170 16.28 8.72 9.49
CA GLU A 170 16.50 9.61 10.64
C GLU A 170 17.98 9.70 11.03
N PRO A 171 18.68 8.57 11.27
CA PRO A 171 20.11 8.59 11.58
C PRO A 171 20.93 9.31 10.50
N ILE A 172 20.65 9.02 9.23
CA ILE A 172 21.37 9.62 8.10
C ILE A 172 21.11 11.12 8.03
N LYS A 173 19.87 11.59 8.26
CA LYS A 173 19.52 13.02 8.15
C LYS A 173 20.05 13.87 9.29
N LYS A 174 19.98 13.37 10.53
CA LYS A 174 20.09 14.22 11.73
C LYS A 174 21.36 14.01 12.54
N SER A 175 22.04 12.88 12.40
CA SER A 175 23.16 12.53 13.28
C SER A 175 24.49 12.57 12.52
N GLU A 176 25.57 12.98 13.16
CA GLU A 176 26.90 12.70 12.66
C GLU A 176 27.23 11.23 12.91
N LEU A 177 27.44 10.45 11.85
CA LEU A 177 27.62 9.00 11.97
C LEU A 177 29.10 8.64 12.06
N SER A 178 29.42 7.74 13.01
CA SER A 178 30.73 7.10 13.10
C SER A 178 30.94 6.14 11.92
N ILE A 179 32.20 5.75 11.68
CA ILE A 179 32.53 4.75 10.64
C ILE A 179 31.81 3.44 10.93
N GLU A 180 31.77 2.98 12.19
CA GLU A 180 31.07 1.75 12.56
C GLU A 180 29.56 1.82 12.28
N SER A 181 28.96 3.00 12.51
CA SER A 181 27.54 3.23 12.22
C SER A 181 27.28 3.20 10.71
N ILE A 182 28.18 3.77 9.91
CA ILE A 182 28.09 3.72 8.44
C ILE A 182 28.21 2.28 7.93
N ASP A 183 29.13 1.48 8.46
CA ASP A 183 29.31 0.08 8.06
C ASP A 183 28.09 -0.78 8.42
N LEU A 184 27.52 -0.57 9.62
CA LEU A 184 26.27 -1.22 10.01
C LEU A 184 25.12 -0.89 9.04
N LEU A 185 24.99 0.37 8.65
CA LEU A 185 23.98 0.79 7.67
C LEU A 185 24.24 0.17 6.29
N LYS A 186 25.50 0.06 5.84
CA LYS A 186 25.84 -0.63 4.58
C LYS A 186 25.38 -2.08 4.59
N ASP A 187 25.61 -2.80 5.69
CA ASP A 187 25.19 -4.19 5.82
C ASP A 187 23.67 -4.35 5.88
N GLN A 188 22.97 -3.43 6.56
CA GLN A 188 21.51 -3.37 6.53
C GLN A 188 20.96 -3.15 5.11
N ILE A 189 21.54 -2.21 4.35
CA ILE A 189 21.14 -1.93 2.96
C ILE A 189 21.39 -3.14 2.06
N ARG A 190 22.47 -3.90 2.27
CA ARG A 190 22.77 -5.12 1.52
C ARG A 190 21.78 -6.25 1.79
N ALA A 191 21.16 -6.27 2.97
CA ALA A 191 20.15 -7.25 3.34
C ALA A 191 18.75 -6.93 2.77
N PHE A 192 18.54 -5.72 2.23
CA PHE A 192 17.27 -5.31 1.66
C PHE A 192 16.90 -6.05 0.37
N LYS A 193 15.59 -6.15 0.13
CA LYS A 193 15.06 -6.64 -1.15
C LYS A 193 15.36 -5.61 -2.25
N GLN A 194 15.41 -6.06 -3.49
CA GLN A 194 15.73 -5.21 -4.65
C GLN A 194 14.86 -3.95 -4.77
N GLY A 195 13.60 -3.98 -4.35
CA GLY A 195 12.73 -2.80 -4.32
C GLY A 195 13.19 -1.77 -3.30
N ASP A 196 13.48 -2.21 -2.09
CA ASP A 196 13.94 -1.39 -0.97
C ASP A 196 15.33 -0.79 -1.23
N ILE A 197 16.22 -1.53 -1.91
CA ILE A 197 17.52 -1.00 -2.38
C ILE A 197 17.30 0.19 -3.32
N ARG A 198 16.39 0.10 -4.29
CA ARG A 198 16.11 1.20 -5.23
C ARG A 198 15.55 2.43 -4.52
N ILE A 199 14.66 2.23 -3.55
CA ILE A 199 14.09 3.31 -2.74
C ILE A 199 15.17 3.99 -1.91
N THR A 200 16.00 3.19 -1.23
CA THR A 200 17.13 3.69 -0.44
C THR A 200 18.11 4.47 -1.32
N PHE A 201 18.45 3.94 -2.49
CA PHE A 201 19.33 4.61 -3.45
C PHE A 201 18.78 5.98 -3.87
N GLY A 202 17.50 6.05 -4.26
CA GLY A 202 16.86 7.31 -4.64
C GLY A 202 16.86 8.33 -3.49
N PHE A 203 16.57 7.88 -2.28
CA PHE A 203 16.64 8.71 -1.08
C PHE A 203 18.04 9.27 -0.82
N LEU A 204 19.08 8.43 -0.86
CA LEU A 204 20.45 8.87 -0.65
C LEU A 204 20.91 9.87 -1.72
N LEU A 205 20.50 9.67 -2.98
CA LEU A 205 20.79 10.59 -4.07
C LEU A 205 20.09 11.95 -3.86
N ASP A 206 18.84 11.95 -3.40
CA ASP A 206 18.12 13.17 -3.02
C ASP A 206 18.82 13.95 -1.89
N LEU A 207 19.44 13.25 -0.92
CA LEU A 207 20.22 13.91 0.14
C LEU A 207 21.52 14.51 -0.39
N ILE A 208 22.23 13.78 -1.26
CA ILE A 208 23.49 14.25 -1.85
C ILE A 208 23.24 15.51 -2.69
N THR A 209 22.18 15.52 -3.48
CA THR A 209 21.84 16.65 -4.36
C THR A 209 21.40 17.91 -3.60
N LYS A 210 20.85 17.76 -2.38
CA LYS A 210 20.56 18.91 -1.50
C LYS A 210 21.81 19.54 -0.88
N GLY A 211 22.85 18.74 -0.60
CA GLY A 211 24.12 19.25 -0.08
C GLY A 211 24.11 19.73 1.37
N GLU A 212 23.11 19.33 2.16
CA GLU A 212 22.95 19.76 3.56
C GLU A 212 23.65 18.80 4.54
N ASN A 213 24.47 19.33 5.46
CA ASN A 213 25.13 18.53 6.49
C ASN A 213 24.20 18.30 7.71
N PRO A 214 24.27 17.14 8.38
CA PRO A 214 25.21 16.03 8.16
C PRO A 214 24.77 15.04 7.06
N ALA A 215 23.55 15.19 6.53
CA ALA A 215 22.92 14.25 5.59
C ALA A 215 23.75 13.99 4.33
N TYR A 216 24.32 15.03 3.74
CA TYR A 216 25.19 14.95 2.57
C TYR A 216 26.42 14.06 2.81
N VAL A 217 27.13 14.29 3.93
CA VAL A 217 28.35 13.53 4.28
C VAL A 217 28.00 12.07 4.54
N ASN A 218 26.96 11.83 5.33
CA ASN A 218 26.51 10.47 5.65
C ASN A 218 26.12 9.70 4.38
N ALA A 219 25.30 10.31 3.52
CA ALA A 219 24.85 9.67 2.29
C ALA A 219 26.02 9.39 1.33
N SER A 220 26.99 10.30 1.21
CA SER A 220 28.18 10.12 0.37
C SER A 220 29.02 8.93 0.82
N LYS A 221 29.28 8.79 2.13
CA LYS A 221 30.03 7.65 2.70
C LYS A 221 29.36 6.29 2.48
N LEU A 222 28.03 6.27 2.34
CA LEU A 222 27.28 5.04 2.02
C LEU A 222 27.49 4.58 0.57
N PHE A 223 27.90 5.47 -0.34
CA PHE A 223 28.26 5.14 -1.73
C PHE A 223 29.72 4.81 -1.95
N GLU A 224 30.61 5.26 -1.06
CA GLU A 224 32.03 4.93 -1.12
C GLU A 224 32.21 3.40 -1.02
N GLN A 225 32.87 2.82 -2.03
CA GLN A 225 33.34 1.44 -1.94
C GLN A 225 34.33 1.34 -0.78
N ALA A 226 34.15 0.31 0.04
CA ALA A 226 35.17 -0.08 1.02
C ALA A 226 36.41 -0.61 0.29
#